data_AF-A0A535ANX7-F1
#
_entry.id   AF-A0A535ANX7-F1
#
_cell.length_a   1.000
_cell.length_b   1.000
_cell.length_c   1.000
_cell.angle_alpha   90.00
_cell.angle_beta   90.00
_cell.angle_gamma   90.00
#
_symmetry.space_group_name_H-M   'P 1'
#
loop_
_entity.id
_entity.type
_entity.pdbx_description
1 polymer ?
#
loop_
_entity_poly.entity_id
_entity_poly.type
_entity_poly.pdbx_seq_one_letter_code
_entity_poly.pdbx_strand_id
1 'polypeptide(L)'
;MQSALKDCLNGKLSVRDEALRLAFAQGNELESLLAAAAELRDRSKGEIVTFSPKIFVPLTNLCRDFCGYCTFRKAPSEPGAKIMTIDEVLKIVRQGKALGCTEVLFSLGDKPEAIYPEMKRFLTERGHRRTLDYLHEACQAVLEETELLPHSNPGVMGKRDLWRLREVNV
;
A
#
# COMPACT_ATOMS: atom_id res chain seq x y z
N MET A 1 13.69 -10.85 30.09
CA MET A 1 14.37 -10.14 29.01
C MET A 1 15.42 -11.03 28.39
N GLN A 2 16.50 -11.36 29.12
CA GLN A 2 17.58 -12.20 28.60
C GLN A 2 17.15 -13.56 28.02
N SER A 3 16.25 -14.31 28.69
CA SER A 3 15.74 -15.58 28.13
C SER A 3 14.99 -15.36 26.80
N ALA A 4 14.07 -14.39 26.76
CA ALA A 4 13.31 -14.08 25.55
C ALA A 4 14.23 -13.64 24.38
N LEU A 5 15.21 -12.79 24.65
CA LEU A 5 16.20 -12.38 23.64
C LEU A 5 17.04 -13.56 23.15
N LYS A 6 17.47 -14.44 24.07
CA LYS A 6 18.18 -15.67 23.71
C LYS A 6 17.34 -16.58 22.83
N ASP A 7 16.05 -16.75 23.15
CA ASP A 7 15.15 -17.57 22.36
C ASP A 7 14.95 -16.99 20.95
N CYS A 8 14.75 -15.67 20.83
CA CYS A 8 14.69 -14.98 19.53
C CYS A 8 15.98 -15.14 18.71
N LEU A 9 17.16 -14.95 19.33
CA LEU A 9 18.46 -15.11 18.68
C LEU A 9 18.72 -16.55 18.17
N ASN A 10 18.04 -17.53 18.77
CA ASN A 10 18.08 -18.93 18.34
C ASN A 10 16.95 -19.29 17.35
N GLY A 11 16.24 -18.31 16.81
CA GLY A 11 15.19 -18.51 15.81
C GLY A 11 13.86 -19.04 16.35
N LYS A 12 13.64 -18.98 17.67
CA LYS A 12 12.34 -19.32 18.26
C LYS A 12 11.40 -18.12 18.16
N LEU A 13 10.15 -18.41 17.81
CA LEU A 13 9.08 -17.43 17.84
C LEU A 13 8.72 -17.08 19.28
N SER A 14 8.64 -15.78 19.58
CA SER A 14 8.20 -15.32 20.90
C SER A 14 6.74 -15.71 21.14
N VAL A 15 6.47 -16.35 22.28
CA VAL A 15 5.08 -16.54 22.72
C VAL A 15 4.49 -15.22 23.23
N ARG A 16 3.17 -15.13 23.39
CA ARG A 16 2.45 -13.89 23.74
C ARG A 16 3.09 -13.11 24.89
N ASP A 17 3.43 -13.79 25.98
CA ASP A 17 3.96 -13.13 27.18
C ASP A 17 5.38 -12.58 26.97
N GLU A 18 6.20 -13.27 26.18
CA GLU A 18 7.52 -12.79 25.79
C GLU A 18 7.41 -11.56 24.89
N ALA A 19 6.53 -11.62 23.88
CA ALA A 19 6.28 -10.50 22.98
C ALA A 19 5.80 -9.25 23.74
N LEU A 20 4.86 -9.43 24.68
CA LEU A 20 4.40 -8.33 25.55
C LEU A 20 5.55 -7.77 26.38
N ARG A 21 6.38 -8.62 26.98
CA ARG A 21 7.53 -8.15 27.76
C ARG A 21 8.53 -7.37 26.92
N LEU A 22 8.80 -7.82 25.69
CA LEU A 22 9.67 -7.09 24.75
C LEU A 22 9.06 -5.74 24.35
N ALA A 23 7.74 -5.68 24.12
CA ALA A 23 7.04 -4.44 23.73
C ALA A 23 7.10 -3.34 24.80
N PHE A 24 7.28 -3.70 26.07
CA PHE A 24 7.42 -2.77 27.19
C PHE A 24 8.87 -2.58 27.67
N ALA A 25 9.87 -3.04 26.90
CA ALA A 25 11.28 -2.84 27.24
C ALA A 25 11.64 -1.35 27.29
N GLN A 26 12.37 -0.95 28.33
CA GLN A 26 12.81 0.43 28.56
C GLN A 26 14.26 0.45 29.04
N GLY A 27 14.93 1.60 28.90
CA GLY A 27 16.32 1.79 29.34
C GLY A 27 17.25 0.69 28.81
N ASN A 28 18.03 0.07 29.69
CA ASN A 28 18.99 -0.98 29.33
C ASN A 28 18.33 -2.21 28.67
N GLU A 29 17.06 -2.50 28.98
CA GLU A 29 16.34 -3.59 28.33
C GLU A 29 16.01 -3.26 26.87
N LEU A 30 15.68 -2.00 26.57
CA LEU A 30 15.45 -1.52 25.20
C LEU A 30 16.74 -1.59 24.38
N GLU A 31 17.87 -1.16 24.95
CA GLU A 31 19.18 -1.26 24.30
C GLU A 31 19.52 -2.71 23.96
N SER A 32 19.25 -3.64 24.89
CA SER A 32 19.46 -5.08 24.67
C SER A 32 18.55 -5.63 23.55
N LEU A 33 17.30 -5.17 23.48
CA LEU A 33 16.36 -5.55 22.43
C LEU A 33 16.81 -5.03 21.06
N LEU A 34 17.22 -3.75 20.96
CA LEU A 34 17.71 -3.16 19.72
C LEU A 34 18.97 -3.87 19.22
N ALA A 35 19.91 -4.20 20.11
CA ALA A 35 21.11 -4.95 19.78
C ALA A 35 20.78 -6.36 19.23
N ALA A 36 19.90 -7.09 19.90
CA ALA A 36 19.47 -8.41 19.42
C ALA A 36 18.73 -8.35 18.07
N ALA A 37 17.90 -7.31 17.86
CA ALA A 37 17.22 -7.08 16.59
C ALA A 37 18.21 -6.75 15.45
N ALA A 38 19.23 -5.94 15.72
CA ALA A 38 20.29 -5.64 14.76
C ALA A 38 21.07 -6.90 14.39
N GLU A 39 21.46 -7.71 15.38
CA GLU A 39 22.17 -8.98 15.14
C GLU A 39 21.34 -9.96 14.30
N LEU A 40 20.04 -10.09 14.56
CA LEU A 40 19.12 -10.90 13.75
C LEU A 40 19.02 -10.38 12.31
N ARG A 41 18.95 -9.06 12.13
CA ARG A 41 18.93 -8.39 10.83
C ARG A 41 20.24 -8.67 10.09
N ASP A 42 21.39 -8.51 10.73
CA ASP A 42 22.71 -8.71 10.11
C ASP A 42 22.90 -10.16 9.64
N ARG A 43 22.53 -11.14 10.48
CA ARG A 43 22.59 -12.58 10.14
C ARG A 43 21.69 -12.97 8.97
N SER A 44 20.52 -12.31 8.84
CA SER A 44 19.47 -12.76 7.92
C SER A 44 19.40 -11.94 6.63
N LYS A 45 19.69 -10.64 6.69
CA LYS A 45 19.52 -9.66 5.62
C LYS A 45 20.78 -8.84 5.33
N GLY A 46 21.77 -8.87 6.23
CA GLY A 46 22.97 -8.04 6.15
C GLY A 46 22.67 -6.55 6.41
N GLU A 47 23.67 -5.71 6.18
CA GLU A 47 23.61 -4.28 6.52
C GLU A 47 23.16 -3.38 5.36
N ILE A 48 22.93 -3.95 4.17
CA ILE A 48 22.54 -3.20 2.98
C ILE A 48 21.09 -2.75 3.10
N VAL A 49 20.86 -1.43 3.07
CA VAL A 49 19.52 -0.84 3.00
C VAL A 49 19.09 -0.73 1.54
N THR A 50 18.06 -1.47 1.15
CA THR A 50 17.44 -1.38 -0.18
C THR A 50 16.22 -0.46 -0.16
N PHE A 51 15.95 0.24 -1.25
CA PHE A 51 14.73 1.04 -1.44
C PHE A 51 14.20 0.86 -2.86
N SER A 52 12.89 1.09 -3.04
CA SER A 52 12.26 1.17 -4.36
C SER A 52 11.58 2.54 -4.51
N PRO A 53 12.07 3.41 -5.41
CA PRO A 53 11.51 4.75 -5.63
C PRO A 53 10.19 4.62 -6.38
N LYS A 54 9.12 5.14 -5.78
CA LYS A 54 7.76 5.00 -6.30
C LYS A 54 6.99 6.31 -6.26
N ILE A 55 6.13 6.50 -7.24
CA ILE A 55 5.19 7.62 -7.27
C ILE A 55 3.84 7.19 -6.70
N PHE A 56 3.26 8.02 -5.85
CA PHE A 56 1.95 7.78 -5.24
C PHE A 56 0.83 8.34 -6.12
N VAL A 57 -0.08 7.48 -6.55
CA VAL A 57 -1.23 7.83 -7.40
C VAL A 57 -2.53 7.55 -6.65
N PRO A 58 -3.21 8.58 -6.11
CA PRO A 58 -4.48 8.44 -5.43
C PRO A 58 -5.63 8.33 -6.44
N LEU A 59 -5.79 7.16 -7.07
CA LEU A 59 -6.77 6.95 -8.16
C LEU A 59 -8.17 7.44 -7.78
N THR A 60 -8.57 7.20 -6.53
CA THR A 60 -9.70 7.90 -5.92
C THR A 60 -9.54 7.93 -4.41
N ASN A 61 -9.88 9.05 -3.77
CA ASN A 61 -9.94 9.14 -2.31
C ASN A 61 -11.38 8.99 -1.76
N LEU A 62 -12.33 8.62 -2.61
CA LEU A 62 -13.64 8.17 -2.17
C LEU A 62 -13.54 6.74 -1.63
N CYS A 63 -14.21 6.45 -0.52
CA CYS A 63 -14.22 5.12 0.10
C CYS A 63 -15.58 4.85 0.74
N ARG A 64 -16.05 3.60 0.70
CA ARG A 64 -17.27 3.21 1.43
C ARG A 64 -17.09 3.15 2.94
N ASP A 65 -15.85 2.94 3.40
CA ASP A 65 -15.52 2.78 4.81
C ASP A 65 -15.18 4.12 5.48
N PHE A 66 -15.47 4.20 6.78
CA PHE A 66 -15.31 5.41 7.62
C PHE A 66 -14.37 5.12 8.80
N CYS A 67 -13.12 4.74 8.50
CA CYS A 67 -12.13 4.46 9.53
C CYS A 67 -11.79 5.73 10.33
N GLY A 68 -11.91 5.69 11.67
CA GLY A 68 -11.76 6.88 12.53
C GLY A 68 -10.37 7.53 12.52
N TYR A 69 -9.34 6.84 12.02
CA TYR A 69 -7.98 7.36 11.89
C TYR A 69 -7.64 7.80 10.44
N CYS A 70 -8.53 7.59 9.48
CA CYS A 70 -8.21 7.78 8.06
C CYS A 70 -8.36 9.24 7.64
N THR A 71 -7.23 9.88 7.31
CA THR A 71 -7.19 11.24 6.76
C THR A 71 -7.32 11.29 5.23
N PHE A 72 -7.18 10.14 4.56
CA PHE A 72 -7.24 10.02 3.10
C PHE A 72 -8.68 10.12 2.57
N ARG A 73 -9.62 9.44 3.23
CA ARG A 73 -11.01 9.30 2.78
C ARG A 73 -11.74 10.64 2.71
N LYS A 74 -12.43 10.88 1.60
CA LYS A 74 -13.31 12.04 1.38
C LYS A 74 -14.68 11.60 0.88
N ALA A 75 -15.74 12.30 1.29
CA ALA A 75 -17.04 12.26 0.64
C ALA A 75 -16.99 13.09 -0.64
N PRO A 76 -17.84 12.83 -1.64
CA PRO A 76 -17.86 13.61 -2.89
C PRO A 76 -18.00 15.12 -2.70
N SER A 77 -18.68 15.56 -1.63
CA SER A 77 -18.88 16.98 -1.32
C SER A 77 -17.73 17.62 -0.54
N GLU A 78 -16.76 16.85 -0.06
CA GLU A 78 -15.66 17.38 0.74
C GLU A 78 -14.56 18.00 -0.13
N PRO A 79 -13.92 19.09 0.33
CA PRO A 79 -12.77 19.66 -0.36
C PRO A 79 -11.67 18.63 -0.59
N GLY A 80 -11.17 18.57 -1.82
CA GLY A 80 -10.12 17.65 -2.24
C GLY A 80 -10.60 16.23 -2.56
N ALA A 81 -11.91 15.96 -2.54
CA ALA A 81 -12.45 14.73 -3.10
C ALA A 81 -12.09 14.62 -4.60
N LYS A 82 -11.54 13.49 -5.02
CA LYS A 82 -11.05 13.29 -6.39
C LYS A 82 -11.20 11.85 -6.84
N ILE A 83 -11.56 11.69 -8.11
CA ILE A 83 -11.39 10.49 -8.91
C ILE A 83 -10.50 10.89 -10.10
N MET A 84 -9.34 10.26 -10.26
CA MET A 84 -8.39 10.61 -11.33
C MET A 84 -8.81 9.98 -12.66
N THR A 85 -8.62 10.70 -13.76
CA THR A 85 -8.68 10.11 -15.10
C THR A 85 -7.38 9.41 -15.47
N ILE A 86 -7.39 8.54 -16.50
CA ILE A 86 -6.18 7.89 -17.01
C ILE A 86 -5.13 8.92 -17.46
N ASP A 87 -5.54 10.00 -18.11
CA ASP A 87 -4.63 11.07 -18.52
C ASP A 87 -3.97 11.76 -17.32
N GLU A 88 -4.73 12.00 -16.24
CA GLU A 88 -4.18 12.55 -15.00
C GLU A 88 -3.19 11.58 -14.33
N VAL A 89 -3.50 10.28 -14.35
CA VAL A 89 -2.60 9.22 -13.87
C VAL A 89 -1.29 9.25 -14.66
N LEU A 90 -1.36 9.15 -15.99
CA LEU A 90 -0.19 9.12 -16.87
C LEU A 90 0.65 10.40 -16.75
N LYS A 91 0.01 11.55 -16.56
CA LYS A 91 0.73 12.81 -16.30
C LYS A 91 1.60 12.73 -15.05
N ILE A 92 1.05 12.24 -13.93
CA ILE A 92 1.80 12.09 -12.67
C ILE A 92 2.87 11.00 -12.81
N VAL A 93 2.56 9.89 -13.48
CA VAL A 93 3.51 8.79 -13.69
C VAL A 93 4.71 9.25 -14.52
N ARG A 94 4.50 10.01 -15.60
CA ARG A 94 5.59 10.59 -16.40
C ARG A 94 6.44 11.58 -15.61
N GLN A 95 5.84 12.35 -14.69
CA GLN A 95 6.58 13.20 -13.76
C GLN A 95 7.42 12.37 -12.78
N GLY A 96 6.84 11.32 -12.20
CA GLY A 96 7.55 10.39 -11.31
C GLY A 96 8.73 9.70 -12.02
N LYS A 97 8.53 9.26 -13.26
CA LYS A 97 9.59 8.71 -14.11
C LYS A 97 10.74 9.70 -14.30
N ALA A 98 10.43 10.97 -14.61
CA ALA A 98 11.45 12.01 -14.78
C ALA A 98 12.26 12.28 -13.50
N LEU A 99 11.69 11.96 -12.33
CA LEU A 99 12.37 12.02 -11.02
C LEU A 99 13.07 10.71 -10.63
N GLY A 100 13.10 9.70 -11.50
CA GLY A 100 13.77 8.42 -11.25
C GLY A 100 12.93 7.38 -10.50
N CYS A 101 11.61 7.53 -10.44
CA CYS A 101 10.74 6.47 -9.90
C CYS A 101 10.71 5.27 -10.85
N THR A 102 10.70 4.07 -10.27
CA THR A 102 10.60 2.78 -10.97
C THR A 102 9.24 2.12 -10.78
N GLU A 103 8.48 2.52 -9.77
CA GLU A 103 7.17 1.94 -9.43
C GLU A 103 6.06 2.99 -9.34
N VAL A 104 4.82 2.56 -9.57
CA VAL A 104 3.59 3.35 -9.38
C VAL A 104 2.75 2.70 -8.30
N LEU A 105 2.59 3.39 -7.16
CA LEU A 105 1.69 2.98 -6.09
C LEU A 105 0.29 3.54 -6.34
N PHE A 106 -0.62 2.71 -6.82
CA PHE A 106 -2.03 3.05 -6.83
C PHE A 106 -2.62 2.89 -5.42
N SER A 107 -3.19 3.96 -4.88
CA SER A 107 -3.90 3.94 -3.60
C SER A 107 -5.30 4.50 -3.78
N LEU A 108 -6.27 3.83 -3.17
CA LEU A 108 -7.68 4.15 -3.38
C LEU A 108 -8.56 3.64 -2.24
N GLY A 109 -9.73 4.26 -2.09
CA GLY A 109 -10.74 3.75 -1.17
C GLY A 109 -11.44 2.49 -1.65
N ASP A 110 -11.97 1.73 -0.70
CA ASP A 110 -12.68 0.48 -0.96
C ASP A 110 -14.09 0.74 -1.51
N LYS A 111 -14.36 0.21 -2.71
CA LYS A 111 -15.67 0.15 -3.38
C LYS A 111 -16.55 1.40 -3.18
N PRO A 112 -16.07 2.63 -3.45
CA PRO A 112 -16.86 3.86 -3.28
C PRO A 112 -18.17 3.84 -4.08
N GLU A 113 -18.20 3.14 -5.21
CA GLU A 113 -19.39 2.92 -6.03
C GLU A 113 -20.52 2.21 -5.27
N ALA A 114 -20.26 1.55 -4.15
CA ALA A 114 -21.33 0.94 -3.35
C ALA A 114 -22.26 1.99 -2.73
N ILE A 115 -21.73 3.17 -2.36
CA ILE A 115 -22.46 4.19 -1.60
C ILE A 115 -22.53 5.56 -2.31
N TYR A 116 -21.66 5.83 -3.28
CA TYR A 116 -21.60 7.11 -3.99
C TYR A 116 -22.09 7.00 -5.44
N PRO A 117 -23.24 7.62 -5.78
CA PRO A 117 -23.72 7.73 -7.16
C PRO A 117 -22.73 8.42 -8.11
N GLU A 118 -21.93 9.35 -7.61
CA GLU A 118 -20.90 10.06 -8.37
C GLU A 118 -19.84 9.10 -8.89
N MET A 119 -19.38 8.17 -8.03
CA MET A 119 -18.44 7.13 -8.45
C MET A 119 -19.09 6.17 -9.45
N LYS A 120 -20.34 5.73 -9.22
CA LYS A 120 -21.05 4.87 -10.18
C LYS A 120 -21.15 5.53 -11.56
N ARG A 121 -21.47 6.82 -11.60
CA ARG A 121 -21.59 7.59 -12.85
C ARG A 121 -20.24 7.70 -13.55
N PHE A 122 -19.20 8.09 -12.82
CA PHE A 122 -17.83 8.20 -13.35
C PHE A 122 -17.38 6.88 -14.02
N LEU A 123 -17.61 5.75 -13.34
CA LEU A 123 -17.26 4.42 -13.86
C LEU A 123 -18.09 4.08 -15.09
N THR A 124 -19.41 4.27 -15.03
CA THR A 124 -20.34 3.89 -16.12
C THR A 124 -20.06 4.67 -17.41
N GLU A 125 -19.77 5.97 -17.31
CA GLU A 125 -19.37 6.82 -18.46
C GLU A 125 -18.11 6.31 -19.16
N ARG A 126 -17.29 5.51 -18.47
CA ARG A 126 -16.03 4.94 -18.96
C ARG A 126 -16.15 3.43 -19.21
N GLY A 127 -17.36 2.87 -19.22
CA GLY A 127 -17.58 1.45 -19.49
C GLY A 127 -17.28 0.51 -18.31
N HIS A 128 -17.04 1.05 -17.10
CA HIS A 128 -16.74 0.27 -15.91
C HIS A 128 -17.94 0.14 -14.98
N ARG A 129 -17.98 -0.97 -14.24
CA ARG A 129 -18.97 -1.19 -13.16
C ARG A 129 -18.37 -1.11 -11.78
N ARG A 130 -17.08 -1.43 -11.64
CA ARG A 130 -16.38 -1.53 -10.37
C ARG A 130 -15.12 -0.71 -10.38
N THR A 131 -14.76 -0.15 -9.23
CA THR A 131 -13.50 0.61 -9.09
C THR A 131 -12.28 -0.25 -9.43
N LEU A 132 -12.31 -1.55 -9.11
CA LEU A 132 -11.23 -2.49 -9.45
C LEU A 132 -11.08 -2.73 -10.96
N ASP A 133 -12.16 -2.63 -11.75
CA ASP A 133 -12.07 -2.75 -13.21
C ASP A 133 -11.36 -1.53 -13.80
N TYR A 134 -11.65 -0.34 -13.26
CA TYR A 134 -10.99 0.90 -13.67
C TYR A 134 -9.52 0.97 -13.20
N LEU A 135 -9.22 0.45 -12.00
CA LEU A 135 -7.85 0.30 -11.52
C LEU A 135 -7.02 -0.59 -12.46
N HIS A 136 -7.60 -1.69 -12.92
CA HIS A 136 -6.93 -2.58 -13.87
C HIS A 136 -6.58 -1.84 -15.17
N GLU A 137 -7.52 -1.07 -15.73
CA GLU A 137 -7.25 -0.21 -16.90
C GLU A 137 -6.12 0.79 -16.62
N ALA A 138 -6.14 1.45 -15.45
CA ALA A 138 -5.08 2.39 -15.08
C ALA A 138 -3.70 1.73 -14.96
N CYS A 139 -3.64 0.53 -14.39
CA CYS A 139 -2.40 -0.25 -14.31
C CYS A 139 -1.91 -0.67 -15.70
N GLN A 140 -2.83 -1.14 -16.54
CA GLN A 140 -2.52 -1.53 -17.92
C GLN A 140 -2.00 -0.34 -18.73
N ALA A 141 -2.64 0.82 -18.64
CA ALA A 141 -2.17 2.04 -19.31
C ALA A 141 -0.76 2.43 -18.85
N VAL A 142 -0.43 2.30 -17.56
CA VAL A 142 0.94 2.56 -17.06
C VAL A 142 1.96 1.61 -17.70
N LEU A 143 1.64 0.33 -17.82
CA LEU A 143 2.53 -0.68 -18.42
C LEU A 143 2.68 -0.49 -19.94
N GLU A 144 1.65 -0.02 -20.63
CA GLU A 144 1.67 0.21 -22.07
C GLU A 144 2.40 1.51 -22.43
N GLU A 145 2.24 2.55 -21.61
CA GLU A 145 2.73 3.90 -21.91
C GLU A 145 4.05 4.25 -21.23
N THR A 146 4.51 3.42 -20.28
CA THR A 146 5.72 3.66 -19.48
C THR A 146 6.41 2.36 -19.07
N GLU A 147 7.63 2.49 -18.54
CA GLU A 147 8.46 1.40 -18.04
C GLU A 147 8.31 1.21 -16.52
N LEU A 148 7.39 1.95 -15.88
CA LEU A 148 7.18 1.86 -14.43
C LEU A 148 6.25 0.70 -14.10
N LEU A 149 6.50 0.08 -12.95
CA LEU A 149 5.78 -1.11 -12.50
C LEU A 149 4.63 -0.73 -11.55
N PRO A 150 3.35 -1.01 -11.87
CA PRO A 150 2.25 -0.76 -10.96
C PRO A 150 2.24 -1.73 -9.78
N HIS A 151 1.89 -1.23 -8.60
CA HIS A 151 1.38 -2.04 -7.49
C HIS A 151 0.24 -1.27 -6.81
N SER A 152 -0.68 -1.98 -6.16
CA SER A 152 -1.95 -1.38 -5.72
C SER A 152 -2.32 -1.70 -4.28
N ASN A 153 -2.90 -0.71 -3.61
CA ASN A 153 -3.57 -0.82 -2.32
C ASN A 153 -5.08 -0.52 -2.44
N PRO A 154 -5.90 -1.44 -3.00
CA PRO A 154 -7.27 -1.13 -3.41
C PRO A 154 -8.37 -1.54 -2.43
N GLY A 155 -8.04 -1.68 -1.14
CA GLY A 155 -8.99 -2.17 -0.13
C GLY A 155 -9.21 -3.69 -0.20
N VAL A 156 -10.44 -4.13 0.06
CA VAL A 156 -10.75 -5.56 0.27
C VAL A 156 -11.08 -6.26 -1.04
N MET A 157 -10.19 -7.17 -1.44
CA MET A 157 -10.31 -7.95 -2.67
C MET A 157 -10.70 -9.40 -2.42
N GLY A 158 -11.54 -9.93 -3.31
CA GLY A 158 -11.76 -11.37 -3.41
C GLY A 158 -10.64 -12.05 -4.19
N LYS A 159 -10.55 -13.39 -4.10
CA LYS A 159 -9.56 -14.20 -4.82
C LYS A 159 -9.52 -13.90 -6.33
N ARG A 160 -10.68 -13.73 -6.98
CA ARG A 160 -10.77 -13.43 -8.41
C ARG A 160 -10.13 -12.09 -8.78
N ASP A 161 -10.33 -11.07 -7.96
CA ASP A 161 -9.78 -9.74 -8.21
C ASP A 161 -8.25 -9.74 -8.02
N LEU A 162 -7.73 -10.48 -7.03
CA LEU A 162 -6.30 -10.71 -6.86
C LEU A 162 -5.65 -11.36 -8.10
N TRP A 163 -6.28 -12.40 -8.65
CA TRP A 163 -5.78 -13.03 -9.88
C TRP A 163 -5.76 -12.07 -11.07
N ARG A 164 -6.79 -11.26 -11.22
CA ARG A 164 -6.89 -10.31 -12.31
C ARG A 164 -5.87 -9.17 -12.18
N LEU A 165 -5.72 -8.59 -10.98
CA LEU A 165 -4.73 -7.53 -10.77
C LEU A 165 -3.29 -8.04 -10.88
N ARG A 166 -3.02 -9.31 -10.55
CA ARG A 166 -1.69 -9.92 -10.74
C ARG A 166 -1.17 -9.80 -12.17
N GLU A 167 -2.05 -9.75 -13.18
CA GLU A 167 -1.64 -9.61 -14.58
C GLU A 167 -1.03 -8.23 -14.89
N VAL A 168 -1.32 -7.23 -14.05
CA VAL A 168 -0.94 -5.83 -14.25
C VAL A 168 -0.24 -5.23 -13.02
N ASN A 169 0.09 -6.02 -12.00
CA ASN A 169 0.75 -5.57 -10.77
C ASN A 169 1.96 -6.46 -10.45
N VAL A 170 2.97 -5.86 -9.82
CA VAL A 170 4.14 -6.55 -9.26
C VAL A 170 3.98 -6.86 -7.77
#